data_AF-A0A353R9H3-F1
#
_entry.id   AF-A0A353R9H3-F1
#
_cell.length_a   1.000
_cell.length_b   1.000
_cell.length_c   1.000
_cell.angle_alpha   90.00
_cell.angle_beta   90.00
_cell.angle_gamma   90.00
#
_symmetry.space_group_name_H-M   'P 1'
#
loop_
_entity.id
_entity.type
_entity.pdbx_description
1 polymer ?
#
loop_
_entity_poly.entity_id
_entity_poly.type
_entity_poly.pdbx_seq_one_letter_code
_entity_poly.pdbx_strand_id
1 'polypeptide(L)'
;MKQIPTLLFLVACALLFTQCVNTDKKETWAIVLHGGAGSATNMSPSEREHYMDLLNQALETGTAMLGQGAQAIDVAMQVVVWMEDCPDFNAGKGAVVNSEGIHELDAALMDGRDLKAGAVAGVRDIKNPILAARHVMEDTPHVLLIGEGASAFAAMAGLTMVPNSYFSTPK
;
A
#
# COMPACT_ATOMS: atom_id res chain seq x y z
N MET A 1 62.82 28.00 -10.64
CA MET A 1 61.79 27.26 -11.39
C MET A 1 60.86 26.53 -10.41
N LYS A 2 59.64 27.07 -10.27
CA LYS A 2 58.36 26.41 -9.95
C LYS A 2 58.33 25.38 -8.80
N GLN A 3 58.09 25.89 -7.58
CA GLN A 3 57.29 25.20 -6.57
C GLN A 3 55.85 25.10 -7.10
N ILE A 4 55.46 23.91 -7.53
CA ILE A 4 54.08 23.52 -7.87
C ILE A 4 53.69 22.43 -6.86
N PRO A 5 52.49 22.49 -6.27
CA PRO A 5 52.33 22.46 -4.83
C PRO A 5 51.98 21.06 -4.32
N THR A 6 52.55 20.72 -3.17
CA THR A 6 52.19 19.54 -2.34
C THR A 6 50.69 19.50 -2.01
N LEU A 7 50.00 20.64 -2.12
CA LEU A 7 48.55 20.79 -1.94
C LEU A 7 47.73 20.06 -3.03
N LEU A 8 48.25 19.89 -4.25
CA LEU A 8 47.51 19.20 -5.33
C LEU A 8 47.46 17.67 -5.15
N PHE A 9 48.44 17.10 -4.45
CA PHE A 9 48.52 15.65 -4.22
C PHE A 9 47.61 15.18 -3.07
N LEU A 10 47.39 16.03 -2.06
CA LEU A 10 46.48 15.76 -0.94
C LEU A 10 44.99 15.80 -1.35
N VAL A 11 44.62 16.67 -2.29
CA VAL A 11 43.24 16.76 -2.79
C VAL A 11 42.88 15.55 -3.68
N ALA A 12 43.83 15.01 -4.44
CA ALA A 12 43.61 13.81 -5.26
C ALA A 12 43.39 12.54 -4.41
N CYS A 13 44.06 12.40 -3.25
CA CYS A 13 43.79 11.31 -2.31
C CYS A 13 42.43 11.44 -1.62
N ALA A 14 41.97 12.66 -1.32
CA ALA A 14 40.64 12.86 -0.72
C ALA A 14 39.50 12.53 -1.70
N LEU A 15 39.68 12.78 -3.00
CA LEU A 15 38.67 12.49 -4.02
C LEU A 15 38.56 11.00 -4.36
N LEU A 16 39.64 10.22 -4.20
CA LEU A 16 39.66 8.77 -4.43
C LEU A 16 39.01 7.95 -3.30
N PHE A 17 38.88 8.51 -2.09
CA PHE A 17 38.17 7.84 -0.99
C PHE A 17 36.64 7.96 -1.06
N THR A 18 36.11 8.85 -1.90
CA THR A 18 34.65 9.03 -2.05
C THR A 18 34.00 7.95 -2.92
N GLN A 19 34.78 7.13 -3.62
CA GLN A 19 34.29 6.10 -4.52
C GLN A 19 34.79 4.73 -4.07
N CYS A 20 34.15 4.18 -3.03
CA CYS A 20 33.98 2.73 -2.77
C CYS A 20 33.48 2.52 -1.33
N VAL A 21 32.40 3.20 -0.94
CA VAL A 21 31.49 2.58 0.04
C VAL A 21 30.42 1.90 -0.79
N ASN A 22 30.78 0.74 -1.34
CA ASN A 22 29.78 -0.19 -1.82
C ASN A 22 29.11 -0.75 -0.57
N THR A 23 28.03 -0.10 -0.12
CA THR A 23 27.20 -0.71 0.90
C THR A 23 26.46 -1.84 0.22
N ASP A 24 26.94 -3.08 0.39
CA ASP A 24 26.05 -4.24 0.35
C ASP A 24 25.01 -4.03 1.47
N LYS A 25 24.03 -3.15 1.23
CA LYS A 25 22.88 -2.98 2.11
C LYS A 25 22.09 -4.25 1.96
N LYS A 26 22.33 -5.18 2.88
CA LYS A 26 21.44 -6.30 3.10
C LYS A 26 20.08 -5.69 3.46
N GLU A 27 19.12 -5.79 2.55
CA GLU A 27 17.77 -5.28 2.81
C GLU A 27 17.25 -5.92 4.10
N THR A 28 16.90 -5.08 5.07
CA THR A 28 16.48 -5.52 6.41
C THR A 28 14.96 -5.64 6.52
N TRP A 29 14.25 -5.53 5.41
CA TRP A 29 12.80 -5.60 5.33
C TRP A 29 12.35 -6.79 4.50
N ALA A 30 11.13 -7.23 4.77
CA ALA A 30 10.41 -8.19 3.95
C ALA A 30 8.99 -7.67 3.76
N ILE A 31 8.43 -7.91 2.58
CA ILE A 31 7.05 -7.58 2.25
C ILE A 31 6.43 -8.75 1.52
N VAL A 32 5.17 -9.03 1.86
CA VAL A 32 4.33 -10.06 1.24
C VAL A 32 2.97 -9.45 1.02
N LEU A 33 2.35 -9.74 -0.12
CA LEU A 33 1.00 -9.31 -0.48
C LEU A 33 0.28 -10.44 -1.23
N HIS A 34 -1.05 -10.40 -1.26
CA HIS A 34 -1.86 -11.38 -1.98
C HIS A 34 -3.09 -10.74 -2.65
N GLY A 35 -3.51 -11.27 -3.79
CA GLY A 35 -4.75 -10.86 -4.48
C GLY A 35 -5.99 -11.66 -4.11
N GLY A 36 -5.91 -12.53 -3.10
CA GLY A 36 -6.97 -13.48 -2.71
C GLY A 36 -6.57 -14.93 -2.99
N ALA A 37 -7.32 -15.87 -2.40
CA ALA A 37 -7.09 -17.31 -2.53
C ALA A 37 -8.32 -18.00 -3.15
N GLY A 38 -8.13 -19.19 -3.72
CA GLY A 38 -9.21 -20.05 -4.22
C GLY A 38 -9.34 -20.14 -5.75
N SER A 39 -9.10 -19.04 -6.48
CA SER A 39 -9.30 -19.03 -7.95
C SER A 39 -8.07 -19.46 -8.76
N ALA A 40 -6.89 -19.56 -8.13
CA ALA A 40 -5.61 -19.78 -8.82
C ALA A 40 -5.53 -21.11 -9.60
N THR A 41 -6.34 -22.11 -9.25
CA THR A 41 -6.38 -23.41 -9.93
C THR A 41 -7.19 -23.40 -11.22
N ASN A 42 -8.07 -22.42 -11.40
CA ASN A 42 -9.01 -22.35 -12.53
C ASN A 42 -8.59 -21.30 -13.58
N MET A 43 -7.47 -20.61 -13.36
CA MET A 43 -6.95 -19.59 -14.28
C MET A 43 -6.21 -20.22 -15.47
N SER A 44 -6.47 -19.70 -16.65
CA SER A 44 -5.62 -19.91 -17.82
C SER A 44 -4.20 -19.35 -17.58
N PRO A 45 -3.18 -19.81 -18.34
CA PRO A 45 -1.83 -19.27 -18.24
C PRO A 45 -1.76 -17.75 -18.43
N SER A 46 -2.54 -17.19 -19.36
CA SER A 46 -2.58 -15.75 -19.62
C SER A 46 -3.24 -14.96 -18.49
N GLU A 47 -4.30 -15.48 -17.88
CA GLU A 47 -4.90 -14.83 -16.70
C GLU A 47 -3.93 -14.84 -15.52
N ARG A 48 -3.22 -15.95 -15.33
CA ARG A 48 -2.18 -16.05 -14.29
C ARG A 48 -1.08 -15.01 -14.51
N GLU A 49 -0.55 -14.90 -15.72
CA GLU A 49 0.48 -13.92 -16.07
C GLU A 49 -0.01 -12.49 -15.78
N HIS A 50 -1.24 -12.16 -16.22
CA HIS A 50 -1.87 -10.88 -15.93
C HIS A 50 -1.93 -10.56 -14.43
N TYR A 51 -2.40 -11.49 -13.59
CA TYR A 51 -2.43 -11.26 -12.14
C TYR A 51 -1.04 -11.18 -11.51
N MET A 52 -0.05 -11.92 -12.03
CA MET A 52 1.33 -11.81 -11.56
C MET A 52 1.92 -10.42 -11.87
N ASP A 53 1.62 -9.87 -13.04
CA ASP A 53 2.06 -8.52 -13.41
C ASP A 53 1.42 -7.44 -12.51
N LEU A 54 0.14 -7.60 -12.16
CA LEU A 54 -0.51 -6.71 -11.20
C LEU A 54 0.08 -6.81 -9.79
N LEU A 55 0.35 -8.03 -9.31
CA LEU A 55 0.99 -8.24 -8.02
C LEU A 55 2.41 -7.65 -7.99
N ASN A 56 3.16 -7.75 -9.09
CA ASN A 56 4.47 -7.13 -9.22
C ASN A 56 4.38 -5.60 -9.18
N GLN A 57 3.41 -4.98 -9.84
CA GLN A 57 3.18 -3.52 -9.75
C GLN A 57 2.80 -3.06 -8.34
N ALA A 58 1.95 -3.83 -7.64
CA ALA A 58 1.66 -3.58 -6.22
C ALA A 58 2.93 -3.68 -5.36
N LEU A 59 3.76 -4.70 -5.62
CA LEU A 59 5.02 -4.94 -4.91
C LEU A 59 6.03 -3.83 -5.15
N GLU A 60 6.12 -3.31 -6.38
CA GLU A 60 6.98 -2.17 -6.74
C GLU A 60 6.66 -0.94 -5.89
N THR A 61 5.37 -0.66 -5.66
CA THR A 61 4.93 0.42 -4.75
C THR A 61 5.52 0.24 -3.35
N GLY A 62 5.41 -0.95 -2.78
CA GLY A 62 5.89 -1.21 -1.41
C GLY A 62 7.42 -1.25 -1.30
N THR A 63 8.09 -1.90 -2.24
CA THR A 63 9.56 -2.00 -2.26
C THR A 63 10.24 -0.66 -2.48
N ALA A 64 9.67 0.21 -3.32
CA ALA A 64 10.16 1.58 -3.50
C ALA A 64 10.09 2.40 -2.21
N MET A 65 8.98 2.28 -1.45
CA MET A 65 8.82 2.96 -0.16
C MET A 65 9.76 2.40 0.91
N LEU A 66 9.91 1.08 0.98
CA LEU A 66 10.83 0.43 1.93
C LEU A 66 12.29 0.79 1.64
N GLY A 67 12.69 0.86 0.37
CA GLY A 67 14.03 1.32 -0.03
C GLY A 67 14.33 2.78 0.38
N GLN A 68 13.30 3.58 0.60
CA GLN A 68 13.40 4.96 1.12
C GLN A 68 13.30 5.04 2.65
N GLY A 69 13.16 3.91 3.34
CA GLY A 69 13.06 3.84 4.80
C GLY A 69 11.67 4.19 5.35
N ALA A 70 10.62 4.08 4.54
CA ALA A 70 9.25 4.28 5.02
C ALA A 70 8.85 3.24 6.09
N GLN A 71 7.91 3.61 6.96
CA GLN A 71 7.42 2.71 8.00
C GLN A 71 6.56 1.60 7.41
N ALA A 72 6.68 0.38 7.95
CA ALA A 72 5.95 -0.79 7.46
C ALA A 72 4.42 -0.60 7.41
N ILE A 73 3.84 0.15 8.36
CA ILE A 73 2.41 0.44 8.42
C ILE A 73 1.95 1.33 7.25
N ASP A 74 2.76 2.32 6.89
CA ASP A 74 2.48 3.24 5.78
C ASP A 74 2.65 2.52 4.44
N VAL A 75 3.66 1.64 4.35
CA VAL A 75 3.89 0.76 3.20
C VAL A 75 2.72 -0.19 2.97
N ALA A 76 2.27 -0.90 4.01
CA ALA A 76 1.15 -1.83 3.91
C ALA A 76 -0.14 -1.11 3.46
N MET A 77 -0.43 0.04 4.06
CA MET A 77 -1.57 0.87 3.67
C MET A 77 -1.48 1.28 2.19
N GLN A 78 -0.33 1.78 1.73
CA GLN A 78 -0.20 2.28 0.36
C GLN A 78 -0.27 1.16 -0.69
N VAL A 79 0.26 -0.02 -0.39
CA VAL A 79 0.11 -1.20 -1.24
C VAL A 79 -1.36 -1.61 -1.34
N VAL A 80 -2.09 -1.62 -0.22
CA VAL A 80 -3.53 -1.94 -0.23
C VAL A 80 -4.33 -0.87 -0.98
N VAL A 81 -4.02 0.43 -0.85
CA VAL A 81 -4.65 1.49 -1.66
C VAL A 81 -4.48 1.22 -3.15
N TRP A 82 -3.28 0.81 -3.58
CA TRP A 82 -3.04 0.45 -4.98
C TRP A 82 -3.92 -0.74 -5.41
N MET A 83 -4.04 -1.76 -4.56
CA MET A 83 -4.86 -2.94 -4.82
C MET A 83 -6.37 -2.62 -4.83
N GLU A 84 -6.84 -1.73 -3.96
CA GLU A 84 -8.22 -1.23 -3.94
C GLU A 84 -8.57 -0.37 -5.16
N ASP A 85 -7.58 0.32 -5.76
CA ASP A 85 -7.77 1.08 -6.98
C ASP A 85 -7.71 0.21 -8.25
N CYS A 86 -7.18 -1.02 -8.13
CA CYS A 86 -7.04 -1.98 -9.21
C CYS A 86 -8.35 -2.78 -9.43
N PRO A 87 -9.03 -2.63 -10.59
CA PRO A 87 -10.34 -3.23 -10.86
C PRO A 87 -10.36 -4.77 -10.90
N ASP A 88 -9.20 -5.41 -10.85
CA ASP A 88 -9.05 -6.85 -11.02
C ASP A 88 -9.01 -7.62 -9.68
N PHE A 89 -8.82 -6.91 -8.56
CA PHE A 89 -8.90 -7.52 -7.24
C PHE A 89 -10.28 -7.33 -6.62
N ASN A 90 -10.69 -8.29 -5.80
CA ASN A 90 -11.89 -8.17 -4.99
C ASN A 90 -11.63 -7.31 -3.74
N ALA A 91 -11.37 -6.02 -3.97
CA ALA A 91 -11.19 -4.99 -2.95
C ALA A 91 -11.38 -3.62 -3.61
N GLY A 92 -11.99 -2.66 -2.93
CA GLY A 92 -12.25 -1.34 -3.52
C GLY A 92 -12.96 -1.45 -4.87
N LYS A 93 -12.41 -0.81 -5.90
CA LYS A 93 -12.88 -0.93 -7.28
C LYS A 93 -12.66 -2.38 -7.75
N GLY A 94 -13.75 -3.07 -8.11
CA GLY A 94 -13.70 -4.50 -8.41
C GLY A 94 -14.22 -5.39 -7.26
N ALA A 95 -14.64 -4.79 -6.14
CA ALA A 95 -15.30 -5.52 -5.07
C ALA A 95 -16.52 -6.30 -5.57
N VAL A 96 -16.74 -7.50 -5.04
CA VAL A 96 -17.95 -8.28 -5.29
C VAL A 96 -19.18 -7.63 -4.66
N VAL A 97 -20.35 -8.09 -5.07
CA VAL A 97 -21.64 -7.66 -4.52
C VAL A 97 -22.17 -8.66 -3.51
N ASN A 98 -22.99 -8.17 -2.57
CA ASN A 98 -23.81 -9.00 -1.71
C ASN A 98 -25.02 -9.60 -2.47
N SER A 99 -25.90 -10.31 -1.76
CA SER A 99 -27.09 -10.96 -2.36
C SER A 99 -28.11 -9.98 -2.97
N GLU A 100 -28.03 -8.70 -2.63
CA GLU A 100 -28.90 -7.64 -3.15
C GLU A 100 -28.24 -6.88 -4.32
N GLY A 101 -27.04 -7.27 -4.74
CA GLY A 101 -26.30 -6.59 -5.81
C GLY A 101 -25.60 -5.31 -5.35
N ILE A 102 -25.40 -5.12 -4.05
CA ILE A 102 -24.77 -3.93 -3.46
C ILE A 102 -23.33 -4.25 -3.06
N HIS A 103 -22.40 -3.34 -3.33
CA HIS A 103 -21.03 -3.45 -2.83
C HIS A 103 -20.97 -3.02 -1.36
N GLU A 104 -20.47 -3.91 -0.50
CA GLU A 104 -20.21 -3.65 0.92
C GLU A 104 -18.77 -4.04 1.19
N LEU A 105 -17.96 -3.05 1.61
CA LEU A 105 -16.53 -3.20 1.72
C LEU A 105 -16.10 -3.16 3.18
N ASP A 106 -15.06 -3.92 3.48
CA ASP A 106 -14.41 -3.99 4.79
C ASP A 106 -12.91 -3.76 4.62
N ALA A 107 -12.26 -3.18 5.60
CA ALA A 107 -10.80 -3.12 5.67
C ALA A 107 -10.32 -2.99 7.12
N ALA A 108 -9.12 -3.50 7.39
CA ALA A 108 -8.47 -3.40 8.68
C ALA A 108 -6.97 -3.16 8.52
N LEU A 109 -6.38 -2.44 9.48
CA LEU A 109 -4.98 -2.12 9.54
C LEU A 109 -4.49 -2.28 10.99
N MET A 110 -3.28 -2.80 11.18
CA MET A 110 -2.69 -2.99 12.51
C MET A 110 -1.18 -2.70 12.49
N ASP A 111 -0.70 -1.92 13.45
CA ASP A 111 0.72 -1.71 13.68
C ASP A 111 1.24 -2.70 14.73
N GLY A 112 2.18 -3.56 14.32
CA GLY A 112 2.77 -4.56 15.21
C GLY A 112 3.68 -3.99 16.30
N ARG A 113 4.09 -2.71 16.22
CA ARG A 113 5.00 -2.08 17.19
C ARG A 113 4.33 -1.79 18.52
N ASP A 114 3.08 -1.30 18.47
CA ASP A 114 2.31 -0.88 19.64
C ASP A 114 0.90 -1.51 19.71
N LEU A 115 0.59 -2.42 18.79
CA LEU A 115 -0.68 -3.15 18.69
C LEU A 115 -1.90 -2.27 18.41
N LYS A 116 -1.70 -1.01 17.99
CA LYS A 116 -2.82 -0.18 17.52
C LYS A 116 -3.44 -0.79 16.28
N ALA A 117 -4.76 -0.71 16.20
CA ALA A 117 -5.52 -1.22 15.08
C ALA A 117 -6.71 -0.32 14.79
N GLY A 118 -7.13 -0.32 13.53
CA GLY A 118 -8.35 0.34 13.08
C GLY A 118 -8.98 -0.45 11.94
N ALA A 119 -10.29 -0.37 11.84
CA ALA A 119 -11.07 -1.12 10.87
C ALA A 119 -12.38 -0.41 10.53
N VAL A 120 -12.86 -0.69 9.32
CA VAL A 120 -14.19 -0.35 8.85
C VAL A 120 -14.88 -1.58 8.28
N ALA A 121 -16.20 -1.66 8.42
CA ALA A 121 -16.99 -2.74 7.80
C ALA A 121 -18.34 -2.27 7.26
N GLY A 122 -18.83 -2.93 6.22
CA GLY A 122 -20.12 -2.65 5.59
C GLY A 122 -20.22 -1.25 4.99
N VAL A 123 -19.09 -0.64 4.58
CA VAL A 123 -19.09 0.69 3.97
C VAL A 123 -19.39 0.58 2.47
N ARG A 124 -20.09 1.57 1.93
CA ARG A 124 -20.67 1.49 0.58
C ARG A 124 -20.22 2.60 -0.37
N ASP A 125 -19.43 3.53 0.13
CA ASP A 125 -19.14 4.81 -0.52
C ASP A 125 -17.73 5.35 -0.25
N ILE A 126 -16.89 4.65 0.52
CA ILE A 126 -15.50 5.06 0.78
C ILE A 126 -14.62 4.49 -0.34
N LYS A 127 -13.98 5.36 -1.14
CA LYS A 127 -13.16 4.94 -2.30
C LYS A 127 -12.09 3.91 -1.92
N ASN A 128 -11.39 4.16 -0.81
CA ASN A 128 -10.28 3.35 -0.31
C ASN A 128 -10.51 3.01 1.19
N PRO A 129 -11.23 1.93 1.51
CA PRO A 129 -11.56 1.55 2.88
C PRO A 129 -10.35 1.44 3.83
N ILE A 130 -9.17 1.05 3.36
CA ILE A 130 -7.97 0.98 4.19
C ILE A 130 -7.54 2.33 4.77
N LEU A 131 -7.80 3.43 4.06
CA LEU A 131 -7.53 4.78 4.57
C LEU A 131 -8.49 5.14 5.71
N ALA A 132 -9.76 4.71 5.62
CA ALA A 132 -10.70 4.89 6.72
C ALA A 132 -10.30 4.07 7.94
N ALA A 133 -9.82 2.83 7.74
CA ALA A 133 -9.26 2.02 8.82
C ALA A 133 -8.07 2.71 9.52
N ARG A 134 -7.20 3.40 8.75
CA ARG A 134 -6.12 4.23 9.31
C ARG A 134 -6.64 5.37 10.18
N HIS A 135 -7.65 6.11 9.71
CA HIS A 135 -8.28 7.18 10.51
C HIS A 135 -8.98 6.65 11.76
N VAL A 136 -9.64 5.48 11.70
CA VAL A 136 -10.21 4.84 12.90
C VAL A 136 -9.12 4.58 13.95
N MET A 137 -7.97 4.06 13.52
CA MET A 137 -6.83 3.75 14.39
C MET A 137 -6.22 5.00 15.06
N GLU A 138 -6.13 6.12 14.33
CA GLU A 138 -5.38 7.31 14.78
C GLU A 138 -6.25 8.37 15.45
N ASP A 139 -7.48 8.54 14.97
CA ASP A 139 -8.32 9.70 15.32
C ASP A 139 -9.50 9.34 16.23
N THR A 140 -9.61 8.08 16.64
CA THR A 140 -10.71 7.61 17.50
C THR A 140 -10.21 6.75 18.67
N PRO A 141 -10.96 6.64 19.77
CA PRO A 141 -10.69 5.68 20.84
C PRO A 141 -11.20 4.26 20.51
N HIS A 142 -11.68 4.01 19.29
CA HIS A 142 -12.33 2.77 18.87
C HIS A 142 -11.45 2.02 17.87
N VAL A 143 -11.68 0.70 17.72
CA VAL A 143 -10.96 -0.15 16.77
C VAL A 143 -11.77 -0.40 15.49
N LEU A 144 -13.11 -0.38 15.57
CA LEU A 144 -13.99 -0.71 14.45
C LEU A 144 -15.17 0.25 14.39
N LEU A 145 -15.41 0.83 13.21
CA LEU A 145 -16.65 1.52 12.87
C LEU A 145 -17.35 0.77 11.72
N ILE A 146 -18.68 0.79 11.67
CA ILE A 146 -19.42 0.06 10.64
C ILE A 146 -20.49 0.91 9.97
N GLY A 147 -20.84 0.56 8.73
CA GLY A 147 -21.96 1.11 7.98
C GLY A 147 -21.91 2.64 7.84
N GLU A 148 -23.09 3.27 7.90
CA GLU A 148 -23.25 4.72 7.71
C GLU A 148 -22.44 5.55 8.71
N GLY A 149 -22.22 5.04 9.93
CA GLY A 149 -21.40 5.72 10.93
C GLY A 149 -19.93 5.79 10.51
N ALA A 150 -19.40 4.73 9.92
CA ALA A 150 -18.05 4.71 9.34
C ALA A 150 -17.95 5.65 8.12
N SER A 151 -18.96 5.65 7.25
CA SER A 151 -19.02 6.55 6.08
C SER A 151 -19.04 8.03 6.49
N ALA A 152 -19.87 8.39 7.48
CA ALA A 152 -19.93 9.75 8.00
C ALA A 152 -18.58 10.19 8.61
N PHE A 153 -17.94 9.31 9.39
CA PHE A 153 -16.62 9.55 9.94
C PHE A 153 -15.56 9.74 8.85
N ALA A 154 -15.53 8.87 7.84
CA ALA A 154 -14.61 8.97 6.70
C ALA A 154 -14.78 10.28 5.93
N ALA A 155 -16.03 10.72 5.71
CA ALA A 155 -16.31 12.00 5.08
C ALA A 155 -15.82 13.19 5.93
N MET A 156 -16.00 13.14 7.24
CA MET A 156 -15.46 14.15 8.18
C MET A 156 -13.93 14.18 8.20
N ALA A 157 -13.28 13.02 8.04
CA ALA A 157 -11.83 12.90 7.91
C ALA A 157 -11.30 13.38 6.55
N GLY A 158 -12.19 13.78 5.62
CA GLY A 158 -11.80 14.31 4.31
C GLY A 158 -11.47 13.24 3.27
N LEU A 159 -11.88 11.99 3.48
CA LEU A 159 -11.67 10.92 2.52
C LEU A 159 -12.56 11.08 1.28
N THR A 160 -12.11 10.49 0.17
CA THR A 160 -12.85 10.53 -1.08
C THR A 160 -14.05 9.59 -1.00
N MET A 161 -15.25 10.18 -1.11
CA MET A 161 -16.51 9.46 -1.18
C MET A 161 -16.92 9.27 -2.64
N VAL A 162 -17.46 8.09 -2.97
CA VAL A 162 -17.86 7.69 -4.33
C VAL A 162 -19.24 7.04 -4.31
N PRO A 163 -20.03 7.12 -5.40
CA PRO A 163 -21.26 6.35 -5.49
C PRO A 163 -20.94 4.85 -5.51
N ASN A 164 -21.86 4.00 -5.01
CA ASN A 164 -21.63 2.54 -4.95
C ASN A 164 -21.31 1.93 -6.33
N SER A 165 -21.86 2.50 -7.41
CA SER A 165 -21.57 2.11 -8.80
C SER A 165 -20.11 2.31 -9.23
N TYR A 166 -19.30 3.06 -8.46
CA TYR A 166 -17.86 3.19 -8.71
C TYR A 166 -17.13 1.84 -8.58
N PHE A 167 -17.59 0.99 -7.67
CA PHE A 167 -16.95 -0.29 -7.37
C PHE A 167 -17.23 -1.36 -8.43
N SER A 168 -18.27 -1.18 -9.24
CA SER A 168 -18.63 -2.10 -10.31
C SER A 168 -17.63 -2.05 -11.47
N THR A 169 -17.26 -3.20 -11.99
CA THR A 169 -16.42 -3.34 -13.19
C THR A 169 -17.18 -4.15 -14.27
N PRO A 170 -16.86 -3.99 -15.56
CA PRO A 170 -17.58 -4.69 -16.63
C PRO A 170 -17.36 -6.21 -16.73
N LYS A 171 -16.62 -6.81 -15.78
CA LYS A 171 -16.19 -8.22 -15.83
C LYS A 171 -17.27 -9.18 -15.36
#